data_AF-A0A1I2FIY3-F1
#
_entry.id   AF-A0A1I2FIY3-F1
#
_cell.length_a   1.000
_cell.length_b   1.000
_cell.length_c   1.000
_cell.angle_alpha   90.00
_cell.angle_beta   90.00
_cell.angle_gamma   90.00
#
_symmetry.space_group_name_H-M   'P 1'
#
loop_
_entity.id
_entity.type
_entity.pdbx_description
1 polymer ?
#
loop_
_entity_poly.entity_id
_entity_poly.type
_entity_poly.pdbx_seq_one_letter_code
_entity_poly.pdbx_strand_id
1 'polypeptide(L)'
;MKGTGDNTFSPNRDITRSEFSEIVVVGLGLMGLDIPENNFSDVPASAWYENSVAIASEFGIVRGYSNGLFNGNQEITREQGIVMIARAYNLINPQPALSEERIDSLLAGYGDAASVAGWARQDVARLIEADILQGQGQMQLNPKANITRAEVAALVARLLKTTDLIDK
;
A
#
# COMPACT_ATOMS: atom_id res chain seq x y z
N MET A 1 2.71 -15.04 -3.26
CA MET A 1 1.77 -14.91 -2.13
C MET A 1 1.24 -16.28 -1.73
N LYS A 2 1.21 -16.63 -0.43
CA LYS A 2 0.62 -17.89 0.07
C LYS A 2 -0.89 -17.75 0.28
N GLY A 3 -1.69 -18.79 0.06
CA GLY A 3 -3.14 -18.80 0.31
C GLY A 3 -3.49 -18.67 1.80
N THR A 4 -4.77 -18.52 2.13
CA THR A 4 -5.25 -18.33 3.52
C THR A 4 -5.41 -19.65 4.30
N GLY A 5 -4.93 -20.76 3.75
CA GLY A 5 -5.24 -22.13 4.18
C GLY A 5 -6.12 -22.86 3.15
N ASP A 6 -6.19 -24.19 3.24
CA ASP A 6 -7.13 -25.04 2.49
C ASP A 6 -7.21 -24.79 0.97
N ASN A 7 -6.05 -24.61 0.31
CA ASN A 7 -5.94 -24.27 -1.12
C ASN A 7 -6.74 -23.03 -1.57
N THR A 8 -7.15 -22.16 -0.64
CA THR A 8 -8.03 -21.03 -0.95
C THR A 8 -7.26 -19.71 -0.89
N PHE A 9 -7.38 -18.89 -1.94
CA PHE A 9 -6.70 -17.59 -2.03
C PHE A 9 -7.48 -16.45 -1.34
N SER A 10 -8.79 -16.60 -1.18
CA SER A 10 -9.71 -15.63 -0.55
C SER A 10 -9.56 -14.20 -1.09
N PRO A 11 -9.75 -13.98 -2.42
CA PRO A 11 -9.43 -12.71 -3.08
C PRO A 11 -10.22 -11.51 -2.56
N ASN A 12 -11.49 -11.71 -2.20
CA ASN A 12 -12.42 -10.65 -1.80
C ASN A 12 -12.41 -10.39 -0.29
N ARG A 13 -11.51 -11.04 0.46
CA ARG A 13 -11.39 -10.82 1.90
C ARG A 13 -10.61 -9.54 2.13
N ASP A 14 -11.12 -8.70 3.03
CA ASP A 14 -10.38 -7.59 3.61
C ASP A 14 -9.12 -8.12 4.29
N ILE A 15 -8.06 -7.31 4.28
CA ILE A 15 -6.78 -7.69 4.89
C ILE A 15 -6.41 -6.74 6.01
N THR A 16 -5.67 -7.28 6.97
CA THR A 16 -5.09 -6.47 8.04
C THR A 16 -3.90 -5.66 7.52
N ARG A 17 -3.54 -4.64 8.29
CA ARG A 17 -2.35 -3.83 8.03
C ARG A 17 -1.06 -4.66 8.06
N SER A 18 -0.98 -5.69 8.91
CA SER A 18 0.15 -6.64 8.93
C SER A 18 0.21 -7.50 7.66
N GLU A 19 -0.93 -8.05 7.22
CA GLU A 19 -1.01 -8.81 5.96
C GLU A 19 -0.67 -7.94 4.75
N PHE A 20 -1.09 -6.68 4.76
CA PHE A 20 -0.72 -5.71 3.73
C PHE A 20 0.80 -5.53 3.67
N SER A 21 1.45 -5.24 4.80
CA SER A 21 2.91 -5.05 4.87
C SER A 21 3.67 -6.27 4.38
N GLU A 22 3.27 -7.47 4.79
CA GLU A 22 3.84 -8.73 4.32
C GLU A 22 3.79 -8.84 2.79
N ILE A 23 2.62 -8.59 2.19
CA ILE A 23 2.45 -8.71 0.73
C ILE A 23 3.36 -7.72 -0.02
N VAL A 24 3.49 -6.48 0.47
CA VAL A 24 4.33 -5.46 -0.16
C VAL A 24 5.82 -5.81 -0.04
N VAL A 25 6.28 -6.16 1.16
CA VAL A 25 7.71 -6.49 1.41
C VAL A 25 8.13 -7.73 0.64
N VAL A 26 7.29 -8.78 0.63
CA VAL A 26 7.54 -9.98 -0.17
C VAL A 26 7.49 -9.66 -1.67
N GLY A 27 6.52 -8.87 -2.11
CA GLY A 27 6.36 -8.49 -3.51
C GLY A 27 7.55 -7.71 -4.06
N LEU A 28 8.14 -6.85 -3.24
CA LEU A 28 9.34 -6.06 -3.56
C LEU A 28 10.66 -6.84 -3.39
N GLY A 29 10.61 -8.10 -2.94
CA GLY A 29 11.81 -8.92 -2.74
C GLY A 29 12.69 -8.50 -1.56
N LEU A 30 12.15 -7.74 -0.61
CA LEU A 30 12.92 -7.14 0.49
C LEU A 30 13.21 -8.10 1.65
N MET A 31 12.59 -9.30 1.65
CA MET A 31 12.76 -10.31 2.71
C MET A 31 14.16 -10.94 2.78
N GLY A 32 15.03 -10.67 1.80
CA GLY A 32 16.41 -11.14 1.78
C GLY A 32 17.41 -10.20 2.47
N LEU A 33 16.95 -9.09 3.02
CA LEU A 33 17.77 -8.09 3.68
C LEU A 33 17.98 -8.43 5.17
N ASP A 34 19.02 -7.84 5.77
CA ASP A 34 19.17 -7.85 7.22
C ASP A 34 17.94 -7.21 7.87
N ILE A 35 17.37 -7.90 8.87
CA ILE A 35 16.14 -7.46 9.52
C ILE A 35 16.51 -6.30 10.47
N PRO A 36 15.98 -5.08 10.27
CA PRO A 36 16.24 -3.95 11.13
C PRO A 36 15.49 -4.10 12.47
N GLU A 37 15.82 -3.27 13.45
CA GLU A 37 15.10 -3.24 14.72
C GLU A 37 13.65 -2.76 14.53
N ASN A 38 12.69 -3.50 15.10
CA ASN A 38 11.31 -3.07 15.14
C ASN A 38 11.11 -1.92 16.14
N ASN A 39 10.57 -0.80 15.65
CA ASN A 39 10.31 0.41 16.43
C ASN A 39 8.88 0.53 16.98
N PHE A 40 8.02 -0.46 16.75
CA PHE A 40 6.62 -0.44 17.22
C PHE A 40 6.42 -1.32 18.45
N SER A 41 5.96 -0.71 19.55
CA SER A 41 5.74 -1.42 20.82
C SER A 41 4.57 -2.41 20.79
N ASP A 42 3.63 -2.25 19.85
CA ASP A 42 2.50 -3.16 19.63
C ASP A 42 2.80 -4.25 18.58
N VAL A 43 4.06 -4.39 18.18
CA VAL A 43 4.55 -5.48 17.31
C VAL A 43 5.50 -6.35 18.12
N PRO A 44 5.03 -7.47 18.68
CA PRO A 44 5.90 -8.39 19.41
C PRO A 44 6.95 -9.04 18.50
N ALA A 45 8.16 -9.28 19.01
CA ALA A 45 9.21 -10.01 18.30
C ALA A 45 8.81 -11.43 17.85
N SER A 46 7.78 -12.01 18.48
CA SER A 46 7.22 -13.32 18.11
C SER A 46 6.11 -13.25 17.05
N ALA A 47 5.70 -12.05 16.63
CA ALA A 47 4.67 -11.89 15.62
C ALA A 47 5.19 -12.33 14.25
N TRP A 48 4.38 -13.11 13.53
CA TRP A 48 4.76 -13.62 12.21
C TRP A 48 5.04 -12.52 11.18
N TYR A 49 4.51 -11.31 11.41
CA TYR A 49 4.66 -10.14 10.56
C TYR A 49 5.75 -9.17 11.04
N GLU A 50 6.48 -9.48 12.12
CA GLU A 50 7.42 -8.54 12.73
C GLU A 50 8.51 -8.11 11.74
N ASN A 51 9.21 -9.07 11.12
CA ASN A 51 10.23 -8.79 10.11
C ASN A 51 9.71 -7.88 8.99
N SER A 52 8.53 -8.19 8.45
CA SER A 52 7.94 -7.42 7.35
C SER A 52 7.58 -6.01 7.78
N VAL A 53 7.10 -5.82 9.00
CA VAL A 53 6.83 -4.47 9.52
C VAL A 53 8.12 -3.70 9.77
N ALA A 54 9.14 -4.34 10.34
CA ALA A 54 10.44 -3.71 10.57
C ALA A 54 11.07 -3.24 9.25
N ILE A 55 11.13 -4.13 8.25
CA ILE A 55 11.64 -3.80 6.91
C ILE A 55 10.80 -2.68 6.26
N ALA A 56 9.47 -2.81 6.24
CA ALA A 56 8.61 -1.78 5.64
C ALA A 56 8.75 -0.41 6.33
N SER A 57 9.01 -0.40 7.63
CA SER A 57 9.24 0.82 8.42
C SER A 57 10.58 1.45 8.11
N GLU A 58 11.65 0.65 8.01
CA GLU A 58 13.00 1.11 7.66
C GLU A 58 13.02 1.79 6.29
N PHE A 59 12.33 1.21 5.30
CA PHE A 59 12.18 1.81 3.98
C PHE A 59 11.16 2.96 3.95
N GLY A 60 10.46 3.25 5.05
CA GLY A 60 9.46 4.31 5.13
C GLY A 60 8.18 4.06 4.33
N ILE A 61 7.97 2.82 3.87
CA ILE A 61 6.72 2.35 3.22
C ILE A 61 5.59 2.43 4.26
N VAL A 62 5.84 1.86 5.43
CA VAL A 62 4.95 1.89 6.59
C VAL A 62 5.40 3.00 7.53
N ARG A 63 4.42 3.65 8.16
CA ARG A 63 4.62 4.55 9.29
C ARG A 63 3.63 4.21 10.39
N GLY A 64 3.99 4.45 11.64
CA GLY A 64 3.04 4.36 12.76
C GLY A 64 1.93 5.40 12.65
N TYR A 65 0.87 5.20 13.43
CA TYR A 65 -0.13 6.23 13.68
C TYR A 65 0.45 7.31 14.61
N SER A 66 -0.30 8.40 14.81
CA SER A 66 0.13 9.54 15.65
C SER A 66 0.41 9.16 17.12
N ASN A 67 -0.13 8.03 17.59
CA ASN A 67 0.14 7.45 18.91
C ASN A 67 1.41 6.59 18.96
N GLY A 68 2.17 6.49 17.87
CA GLY A 68 3.38 5.68 17.76
C GLY A 68 3.15 4.19 17.53
N LEU A 69 1.91 3.73 17.41
CA LEU A 69 1.57 2.31 17.23
C LEU A 69 1.43 1.94 15.74
N PHE A 70 1.65 0.66 15.43
CA PHE A 70 1.44 0.12 14.08
C PHE A 70 -0.01 -0.29 13.84
N ASN A 71 -0.71 -0.83 14.84
CA ASN A 71 -2.04 -1.45 14.78
C ASN A 71 -2.14 -2.56 13.74
N GLY A 72 -1.26 -3.56 13.83
CA GLY A 72 -1.11 -4.60 12.79
C GLY A 72 -2.37 -5.44 12.52
N ASN A 73 -3.20 -5.69 13.54
CA ASN A 73 -4.42 -6.50 13.40
C ASN A 73 -5.63 -5.70 12.90
N GLN A 74 -5.50 -4.39 12.72
CA GLN A 74 -6.57 -3.56 12.19
C GLN A 74 -6.67 -3.75 10.68
N GLU A 75 -7.89 -3.88 10.15
CA GLU A 75 -8.15 -3.80 8.71
C GLU A 75 -7.67 -2.45 8.17
N ILE A 76 -7.04 -2.49 7.00
CA ILE A 76 -6.47 -1.30 6.37
C ILE A 76 -7.44 -0.71 5.36
N THR A 77 -7.67 0.60 5.46
CA THR A 77 -8.49 1.29 4.45
C THR A 77 -7.74 1.36 3.12
N ARG A 78 -8.50 1.46 2.04
CA ARG A 78 -7.96 1.55 0.69
C ARG A 78 -7.07 2.77 0.50
N GLU A 79 -7.43 3.94 1.06
CA GLU A 79 -6.56 5.12 1.00
C GLU A 79 -5.24 4.93 1.75
N GLN A 80 -5.25 4.24 2.91
CA GLN A 80 -4.03 3.95 3.65
C GLN A 80 -3.11 3.00 2.87
N GLY A 81 -3.68 1.95 2.27
CA GLY A 81 -2.94 1.02 1.43
C GLY A 81 -2.34 1.70 0.20
N ILE A 82 -3.13 2.52 -0.50
CA ILE A 82 -2.66 3.31 -1.66
C ILE A 82 -1.48 4.20 -1.29
N VAL A 83 -1.55 4.90 -0.15
CA VAL A 83 -0.45 5.75 0.34
C VAL A 83 0.83 4.95 0.60
N MET A 84 0.72 3.73 1.15
CA MET A 84 1.90 2.87 1.32
C MET A 84 2.48 2.41 -0.02
N ILE A 85 1.65 2.05 -1.00
CA ILE A 85 2.13 1.72 -2.36
C ILE A 85 2.79 2.94 -3.01
N ALA A 86 2.26 4.15 -2.80
CA ALA A 86 2.83 5.37 -3.34
C ALA A 86 4.23 5.66 -2.77
N ARG A 87 4.43 5.39 -1.48
CA ARG A 87 5.75 5.47 -0.84
C ARG A 87 6.70 4.44 -1.44
N ALA A 88 6.27 3.18 -1.58
CA ALA A 88 7.06 2.15 -2.25
C ALA A 88 7.44 2.55 -3.68
N TYR A 89 6.49 3.07 -4.45
CA TYR A 89 6.72 3.58 -5.79
C TYR A 89 7.76 4.70 -5.80
N ASN A 90 7.66 5.69 -4.91
CA ASN A 90 8.59 6.81 -4.86
C ASN A 90 9.99 6.41 -4.37
N LEU A 91 10.14 5.31 -3.62
CA LEU A 91 11.46 4.76 -3.29
C LEU A 91 12.15 4.17 -4.52
N ILE A 92 11.40 3.48 -5.38
CA ILE A 92 11.92 2.82 -6.58
C ILE A 92 12.13 3.84 -7.71
N ASN A 93 11.18 4.76 -7.88
CA ASN A 93 11.18 5.78 -8.91
C ASN A 93 10.89 7.15 -8.27
N PRO A 94 11.90 7.82 -7.70
CA PRO A 94 11.74 9.14 -7.08
C PRO A 94 11.26 10.17 -8.10
N GLN A 95 10.17 10.88 -7.77
CA GLN A 95 9.58 11.90 -8.63
C GLN A 95 9.38 13.22 -7.85
N PRO A 96 9.52 14.39 -8.50
CA PRO A 96 9.20 15.66 -7.85
C PRO A 96 7.71 15.71 -7.48
N ALA A 97 7.35 16.42 -6.41
CA ALA A 97 5.94 16.58 -6.01
C ALA A 97 5.06 17.10 -7.17
N LEU A 98 3.82 16.62 -7.24
CA LEU A 98 2.84 17.15 -8.17
C LEU A 98 2.39 18.55 -7.75
N SER A 99 2.08 19.42 -8.70
CA SER A 99 1.38 20.67 -8.39
C SER A 99 -0.06 20.39 -7.96
N GLU A 100 -0.65 21.28 -7.15
CA GLU A 100 -2.06 21.18 -6.73
C GLU A 100 -3.01 21.10 -7.95
N GLU A 101 -2.76 21.90 -8.99
CA GLU A 101 -3.53 21.88 -10.24
C GLU A 101 -3.49 20.49 -10.92
N ARG A 102 -2.33 19.83 -10.90
CA ARG A 102 -2.17 18.49 -11.46
C ARG A 102 -2.87 17.45 -10.60
N ILE A 103 -2.80 17.56 -9.28
CA ILE A 103 -3.51 16.70 -8.32
C ILE A 103 -5.03 16.81 -8.55
N ASP A 104 -5.56 18.03 -8.60
CA ASP A 104 -6.97 18.31 -8.88
C ASP A 104 -7.40 17.69 -10.22
N SER A 105 -6.62 17.90 -11.28
CA SER A 105 -6.93 17.36 -12.61
C SER A 105 -6.98 15.84 -12.65
N LEU A 106 -6.08 15.14 -11.94
CA LEU A 106 -6.05 13.67 -11.91
C LEU A 106 -7.21 13.10 -11.08
N LEU A 107 -7.56 13.76 -9.98
CA LEU A 107 -8.65 13.34 -9.10
C LEU A 107 -10.03 13.66 -9.67
N ALA A 108 -10.17 14.70 -10.50
CA ALA A 108 -11.44 15.13 -11.10
C ALA A 108 -12.14 14.04 -11.92
N GLY A 109 -11.38 13.04 -12.39
CA GLY A 109 -11.94 11.88 -13.09
C GLY A 109 -12.75 10.94 -12.18
N TYR A 110 -12.70 11.08 -10.87
CA TYR A 110 -13.28 10.13 -9.92
C TYR A 110 -14.46 10.73 -9.13
N GLY A 111 -15.60 10.04 -9.15
CA GLY A 111 -16.86 10.54 -8.57
C GLY A 111 -16.83 10.72 -7.04
N ASP A 112 -15.91 10.02 -6.36
CA ASP A 112 -15.72 10.04 -4.92
C ASP A 112 -14.40 10.70 -4.49
N ALA A 113 -13.77 11.48 -5.38
CA ALA A 113 -12.51 12.18 -5.11
C ALA A 113 -12.55 13.05 -3.84
N ALA A 114 -13.71 13.65 -3.53
CA ALA A 114 -13.91 14.44 -2.32
C ALA A 114 -13.78 13.62 -1.01
N SER A 115 -13.88 12.30 -1.08
CA SER A 115 -13.70 11.40 0.08
C SER A 115 -12.24 11.04 0.34
N VAL A 116 -11.32 11.39 -0.57
CA VAL A 116 -9.88 11.21 -0.36
C VAL A 116 -9.42 12.21 0.69
N ALA A 117 -8.80 11.72 1.76
CA ALA A 117 -8.29 12.62 2.79
C ALA A 117 -7.19 13.53 2.24
N GLY A 118 -7.11 14.77 2.73
CA GLY A 118 -6.11 15.75 2.26
C GLY A 118 -4.67 15.23 2.25
N TRP A 119 -4.29 14.48 3.29
CA TRP A 119 -2.97 13.86 3.42
C TRP A 119 -2.69 12.75 2.40
N ALA A 120 -3.71 12.18 1.77
CA ALA A 120 -3.59 11.09 0.80
C ALA A 120 -3.64 11.59 -0.65
N ARG A 121 -4.08 12.83 -0.89
CA ARG A 121 -4.39 13.33 -2.25
C ARG A 121 -3.20 13.23 -3.21
N GLN A 122 -2.02 13.66 -2.78
CA GLN A 122 -0.82 13.64 -3.62
C GLN A 122 -0.41 12.22 -3.98
N ASP A 123 -0.43 11.30 -3.02
CA ASP A 123 -0.05 9.90 -3.19
C ASP A 123 -1.05 9.15 -4.10
N VAL A 124 -2.35 9.40 -3.91
CA VAL A 124 -3.42 8.87 -4.76
C VAL A 124 -3.23 9.37 -6.20
N ALA A 125 -3.07 10.69 -6.38
CA ALA A 125 -2.86 11.28 -7.70
C ALA A 125 -1.58 10.74 -8.38
N ARG A 126 -0.49 10.56 -7.62
CA ARG A 126 0.75 9.97 -8.14
C ARG A 126 0.54 8.58 -8.72
N LEU A 127 -0.19 7.72 -8.00
CA LEU A 127 -0.43 6.36 -8.47
C LEU A 127 -1.42 6.29 -9.64
N ILE A 128 -2.33 7.26 -9.76
CA ILE A 128 -3.18 7.42 -10.94
C ILE A 128 -2.31 7.80 -12.15
N GLU A 129 -1.42 8.79 -11.99
CA GLU A 129 -0.53 9.22 -13.06
C GLU A 129 0.43 8.13 -13.53
N ALA A 130 0.91 7.29 -12.61
CA ALA A 130 1.76 6.15 -12.91
C ALA A 130 0.98 4.92 -13.44
N ASP A 131 -0.34 5.02 -13.60
CA ASP A 131 -1.24 3.95 -14.05
C ASP A 131 -1.22 2.69 -13.15
N ILE A 132 -0.77 2.86 -11.90
CA ILE A 132 -0.76 1.81 -10.86
C ILE A 132 -2.15 1.73 -10.21
N LEU A 133 -2.72 2.90 -9.89
CA LEU A 133 -4.07 3.03 -9.36
C LEU A 133 -5.05 3.32 -10.48
N GLN A 134 -5.72 2.27 -10.93
CA GLN A 134 -6.85 2.38 -11.86
C GLN A 134 -8.16 2.31 -11.08
N GLY A 135 -9.12 3.18 -11.45
CA GLY A 135 -10.46 3.12 -10.88
C GLY A 135 -11.17 1.83 -11.24
N GLN A 136 -11.95 1.26 -10.32
CA GLN A 136 -12.78 0.10 -10.61
C GLN A 136 -14.00 0.55 -11.41
N GLY A 137 -14.12 0.10 -12.67
CA GLY A 137 -15.36 -0.03 -13.48
C GLY A 137 -16.38 1.13 -13.60
N GLN A 138 -16.19 2.22 -12.86
CA GLN A 138 -17.14 3.31 -12.59
C GLN A 138 -16.41 4.58 -12.12
N MET A 139 -15.09 4.68 -12.32
CA MET A 139 -14.27 5.82 -11.86
C MET A 139 -14.44 6.13 -10.36
N GLN A 140 -14.41 5.09 -9.50
CA GLN A 140 -14.43 5.25 -8.05
C GLN A 140 -13.10 4.80 -7.43
N LEU A 141 -12.67 5.51 -6.38
CA LEU A 141 -11.47 5.23 -5.60
C LEU A 141 -11.76 4.39 -4.35
N ASN A 142 -12.95 4.52 -3.77
CA ASN A 142 -13.42 3.94 -2.52
C ASN A 142 -12.45 4.12 -1.34
N PRO A 143 -11.98 5.36 -1.04
CA PRO A 143 -10.86 5.60 -0.14
C PRO A 143 -11.11 5.11 1.30
N LYS A 144 -12.37 5.13 1.74
CA LYS A 144 -12.77 4.76 3.12
C LYS A 144 -13.14 3.29 3.28
N ALA A 145 -13.33 2.55 2.19
CA ALA A 145 -13.56 1.11 2.27
C ALA A 145 -12.27 0.40 2.68
N ASN A 146 -12.40 -0.79 3.26
CA ASN A 146 -11.26 -1.68 3.44
C ASN A 146 -10.74 -2.17 2.09
N ILE A 147 -9.44 -2.44 2.02
CA ILE A 147 -8.84 -3.03 0.82
C ILE A 147 -8.87 -4.55 0.90
N THR A 148 -9.22 -5.17 -0.22
CA THR A 148 -9.21 -6.62 -0.36
C THR A 148 -7.82 -7.11 -0.76
N ARG A 149 -7.58 -8.39 -0.48
CA ARG A 149 -6.34 -9.07 -0.84
C ARG A 149 -6.04 -9.03 -2.34
N ALA A 150 -7.05 -9.20 -3.19
CA ALA A 150 -6.88 -9.16 -4.64
C ALA A 150 -6.51 -7.75 -5.14
N GLU A 151 -7.05 -6.71 -4.51
CA GLU A 151 -6.72 -5.33 -4.88
C GLU A 151 -5.28 -5.00 -4.52
N VAL A 152 -4.79 -5.43 -3.34
CA VAL A 152 -3.39 -5.24 -2.94
C VAL A 152 -2.46 -5.97 -3.89
N ALA A 153 -2.78 -7.22 -4.22
CA ALA A 153 -2.03 -8.00 -5.18
C ALA A 153 -1.96 -7.31 -6.56
N ALA A 154 -3.08 -6.75 -7.02
CA ALA A 154 -3.13 -6.03 -8.30
C ALA A 154 -2.30 -4.74 -8.27
N LEU A 155 -2.37 -3.96 -7.19
CA LEU A 155 -1.56 -2.75 -7.03
C LEU A 155 -0.07 -3.06 -7.00
N VAL A 156 0.35 -4.09 -6.25
CA VAL A 156 1.76 -4.53 -6.20
C VAL A 156 2.21 -5.04 -7.57
N ALA A 157 1.40 -5.87 -8.25
CA ALA A 157 1.75 -6.35 -9.58
C ALA A 157 1.94 -5.20 -10.59
N ARG A 158 1.05 -4.21 -10.59
CA ARG A 158 1.20 -3.02 -11.45
C ARG A 158 2.41 -2.20 -11.05
N LEU A 159 2.65 -1.97 -9.76
CA LEU A 159 3.85 -1.29 -9.28
C LEU A 159 5.12 -1.94 -9.85
N LEU A 160 5.25 -3.26 -9.72
CA LEU A 160 6.42 -4.00 -10.20
C LEU A 160 6.60 -3.90 -11.72
N LYS A 161 5.50 -3.97 -12.48
CA LYS A 161 5.52 -3.80 -13.95
C LYS A 161 5.85 -2.38 -14.38
N THR A 162 5.28 -1.38 -13.72
CA THR A 162 5.51 0.05 -14.02
C THR A 162 6.94 0.47 -13.72
N THR A 163 7.59 -0.21 -12.77
CA THR A 163 8.98 0.05 -12.36
C THR A 163 10.00 -0.90 -12.98
N ASP A 164 9.58 -1.71 -13.97
CA ASP A 164 10.42 -2.70 -14.68
C ASP A 164 11.16 -3.68 -13.74
N LEU A 165 10.61 -3.93 -12.54
CA LEU A 165 11.09 -4.98 -11.61
C LEU A 165 10.62 -6.37 -12.05
N ILE A 166 9.55 -6.45 -12.84
CA ILE A 166 9.10 -7.66 -13.54
C ILE A 166 8.65 -7.33 -14.97
N ASP A 167 8.61 -8.33 -15.83
CA ASP A 167 8.15 -8.18 -17.23
C ASP A 167 6.67 -7.76 -17.33
N LYS A 168 6.36 -7.03 -18.40
CA LYS A 168 5.03 -6.48 -18.71
C LYS A 168 4.01 -7.53 -19.10
#